data_AF-A0A661XBE0-F1
#
_entry.id   AF-A0A661XBE0-F1
#
_cell.length_a   1.000
_cell.length_b   1.000
_cell.length_c   1.000
_cell.angle_alpha   90.00
_cell.angle_beta   90.00
_cell.angle_gamma   90.00
#
_symmetry.space_group_name_H-M   'P 1'
#
loop_
_entity.id
_entity.type
_entity.pdbx_description
1 polymer ?
#
loop_
_entity_poly.entity_id
_entity_poly.type
_entity_poly.pdbx_seq_one_letter_code
_entity_poly.pdbx_strand_id
1 'polypeptide(L)'
;MKLRVHEVLSFRKIPSEKELRNEIKKKVEIAFNRANTLIDAPFAPVGNFPCVLSSSAGGTLIHEAIGHSLEIDSIYRGTSPVYAGKIGEKVASSSVTVIDDPTIKFERGWYEYDGEGEKSKKVILIENGVLKDYLFDYYYANKFGRKSNGHGRRESYKFPPLPRMGITYLKPGKMEPDEVISILKKGILVKKVGGGEVNTVNGDFVFEVEEGYWVENGKIKNPVKGATLIGNGPDILRKLKYIGNDFYLDSGTCGKMSQGVPVSSGIPTIYIDSITVGGSERI
;
A
#
# COMPACT_ATOMS: atom_id res chain seq x y z
N MET A 1 16.37 -6.70 -12.58
CA MET A 1 15.46 -6.43 -11.45
C MET A 1 14.55 -7.63 -11.27
N LYS A 2 14.77 -8.48 -10.24
CA LYS A 2 13.92 -9.64 -9.97
C LYS A 2 12.76 -9.17 -9.09
N LEU A 3 11.56 -9.03 -9.69
CA LEU A 3 10.33 -8.79 -8.96
C LEU A 3 10.12 -9.96 -7.99
N ARG A 4 10.07 -9.71 -6.67
CA ARG A 4 9.51 -10.68 -5.72
C ARG A 4 8.00 -10.53 -5.75
N VAL A 5 7.43 -10.92 -6.89
CA VAL A 5 6.01 -11.25 -7.02
C VAL A 5 5.74 -12.30 -5.96
N HIS A 6 4.67 -12.17 -5.19
CA HIS A 6 4.13 -13.36 -4.54
C HIS A 6 4.04 -14.45 -5.61
N GLU A 7 4.43 -15.69 -5.32
CA GLU A 7 4.00 -16.81 -6.15
C GLU A 7 2.49 -16.96 -5.97
N VAL A 8 1.70 -15.95 -6.39
CA VAL A 8 0.27 -16.06 -6.61
C VAL A 8 0.16 -17.02 -7.77
N LEU A 9 0.06 -18.31 -7.45
CA LEU A 9 -0.48 -19.43 -8.20
C LEU A 9 -0.75 -19.11 -9.68
N SER A 10 0.31 -18.71 -10.37
CA SER A 10 0.20 -18.31 -11.76
C SER A 10 -0.02 -19.61 -12.52
N PHE A 11 -0.83 -19.56 -13.57
CA PHE A 11 -1.11 -20.67 -14.48
C PHE A 11 0.15 -21.34 -15.11
N ARG A 12 1.37 -21.02 -14.67
CA ARG A 12 2.61 -21.70 -15.03
C ARG A 12 2.73 -23.11 -14.45
N LYS A 13 2.05 -23.41 -13.32
CA LYS A 13 1.89 -24.77 -12.78
C LYS A 13 0.91 -24.71 -11.62
N ILE A 14 -0.16 -25.51 -11.64
CA ILE A 14 -0.87 -25.79 -10.38
C ILE A 14 0.17 -26.40 -9.45
N PRO A 15 0.44 -25.80 -8.27
CA PRO A 15 1.43 -26.37 -7.36
C PRO A 15 0.99 -27.78 -6.98
N SER A 16 1.96 -28.67 -6.93
CA SER A 16 1.76 -30.00 -6.38
C SER A 16 1.27 -29.91 -4.94
N GLU A 17 0.59 -30.96 -4.48
CA GLU A 17 0.19 -31.08 -3.08
C GLU A 17 1.39 -30.90 -2.13
N LYS A 18 2.57 -31.38 -2.52
CA LYS A 18 3.81 -31.21 -1.75
C LYS A 18 4.24 -29.75 -1.65
N GLU A 19 4.18 -28.99 -2.74
CA GLU A 19 4.49 -27.55 -2.75
C GLU A 19 3.50 -26.77 -1.87
N LEU A 20 2.20 -27.05 -2.01
CA LEU A 20 1.16 -26.44 -1.16
C LEU A 20 1.37 -26.75 0.33
N ARG A 21 1.65 -28.02 0.68
CA ARG A 21 1.92 -28.40 2.07
C ARG A 21 3.15 -27.68 2.63
N ASN A 22 4.21 -27.51 1.83
CA ASN A 22 5.40 -26.78 2.25
C ASN A 22 5.12 -25.29 2.45
N GLU A 23 4.32 -24.67 1.58
CA GLU A 23 3.91 -23.28 1.74
C GLU A 23 3.05 -23.08 2.99
N ILE A 24 2.09 -23.97 3.24
CA ILE A 24 1.27 -23.97 4.46
C ILE A 24 2.16 -24.09 5.70
N LYS A 25 3.11 -25.05 5.72
CA LYS A 25 4.05 -25.21 6.84
C LYS A 25 4.84 -23.93 7.11
N LYS A 26 5.37 -23.29 6.08
CA LYS A 26 6.08 -22.00 6.22
C LYS A 26 5.19 -20.91 6.82
N LYS A 27 3.94 -20.80 6.37
CA LYS A 27 2.98 -19.82 6.91
C LYS A 27 2.64 -20.11 8.38
N VAL A 28 2.47 -21.38 8.74
CA VAL A 28 2.25 -21.81 10.13
C VAL A 28 3.46 -21.49 11.00
N GLU A 29 4.69 -21.77 10.55
CA GLU A 29 5.92 -21.42 11.28
C GLU A 29 6.07 -19.91 11.47
N ILE A 30 5.80 -19.10 10.44
CA ILE A 30 5.83 -17.63 10.54
C ILE A 30 4.81 -17.14 11.58
N ALA A 31 3.58 -17.65 11.52
CA ALA A 31 2.53 -17.26 12.46
C ALA A 31 2.87 -17.68 13.90
N PHE A 32 3.35 -18.91 14.09
CA PHE A 32 3.75 -19.44 15.39
C PHE A 32 4.91 -18.64 15.98
N ASN A 33 5.97 -18.38 15.21
CA ASN A 33 7.13 -17.62 15.65
C ASN A 33 6.74 -16.18 16.02
N ARG A 34 5.84 -15.55 15.26
CA ARG A 34 5.32 -14.23 15.61
C ARG A 34 4.58 -14.26 16.94
N ALA A 35 3.63 -15.17 17.10
CA ALA A 35 2.87 -15.30 18.34
C ALA A 35 3.78 -15.54 19.55
N ASN A 36 4.76 -16.44 19.40
CA ASN A 36 5.76 -16.74 20.44
C ASN A 36 6.68 -15.55 20.74
N THR A 37 7.00 -14.73 19.74
CA THR A 37 7.82 -13.50 19.93
C THR A 37 7.03 -12.41 20.66
N LEU A 38 5.73 -12.31 20.40
CA LEU A 38 4.90 -11.20 20.90
C LEU A 38 4.23 -11.48 22.25
N ILE A 39 4.15 -12.74 22.69
CA ILE A 39 3.48 -13.10 23.95
C ILE A 39 4.06 -12.32 25.15
N ASP A 40 5.39 -12.27 25.23
CA ASP A 40 6.14 -11.60 26.31
C ASP A 40 6.69 -10.24 25.88
N ALA A 41 6.35 -9.75 24.69
CA ALA A 41 6.83 -8.45 24.23
C ALA A 41 6.28 -7.31 25.11
N PRO A 42 7.10 -6.28 25.42
CA PRO A 42 6.61 -5.07 26.07
C PRO A 42 5.63 -4.33 25.16
N PHE A 43 4.81 -3.46 25.77
CA PHE A 43 3.93 -2.60 25.00
C PHE A 43 4.74 -1.57 24.22
N ALA A 44 4.25 -1.17 23.06
CA ALA A 44 4.88 -0.08 22.32
C ALA A 44 4.76 1.24 23.09
N PRO A 45 5.70 2.18 22.85
CA PRO A 45 5.61 3.51 23.43
C PRO A 45 4.53 4.36 22.77
N VAL A 46 4.00 5.29 23.55
CA VAL A 46 3.08 6.32 23.04
C VAL A 46 3.84 7.57 22.61
N GLY A 47 3.53 8.10 21.42
CA GLY A 47 4.09 9.37 20.97
C GLY A 47 4.33 9.45 19.46
N ASN A 48 5.07 10.48 19.06
CA ASN A 48 5.48 10.68 17.68
C ASN A 48 6.90 10.15 17.49
N PHE A 49 7.05 9.17 16.61
CA PHE A 49 8.36 8.55 16.34
C PHE A 49 8.60 8.42 14.85
N PRO A 50 9.88 8.46 14.41
CA PRO A 50 10.23 7.94 13.10
C PRO A 50 9.87 6.46 13.00
N CYS A 51 9.43 6.05 11.81
CA CYS A 51 8.94 4.70 11.57
C CYS A 51 9.53 4.15 10.27
N VAL A 52 10.02 2.92 10.31
CA VAL A 52 10.31 2.15 9.11
C VAL A 52 9.18 1.15 8.90
N LEU A 53 8.49 1.24 7.77
CA LEU A 53 7.46 0.29 7.37
C LEU A 53 8.06 -0.66 6.34
N SER A 54 8.08 -1.95 6.63
CA SER A 54 8.62 -2.95 5.70
C SER A 54 7.73 -3.07 4.46
N SER A 55 8.30 -3.62 3.39
CA SER A 55 7.56 -3.87 2.15
C SER A 55 6.32 -4.78 2.37
N SER A 56 6.39 -5.69 3.34
CA SER A 56 5.30 -6.60 3.71
C SER A 56 4.17 -5.96 4.51
N ALA A 57 4.32 -4.70 4.92
CA ALA A 57 3.42 -4.06 5.89
C ALA A 57 2.66 -2.84 5.33
N GLY A 58 2.95 -2.38 4.12
CA GLY A 58 2.43 -1.08 3.66
C GLY A 58 1.65 -1.06 2.37
N GLY A 59 1.30 -2.21 1.79
CA GLY A 59 0.42 -2.26 0.62
C GLY A 59 -0.92 -1.57 0.87
N THR A 60 -1.54 -1.82 2.02
CA THR A 60 -2.80 -1.17 2.43
C THR A 60 -2.65 0.35 2.55
N LEU A 61 -1.52 0.84 3.07
CA LEU A 61 -1.28 2.28 3.21
C LEU A 61 -1.37 3.01 1.86
N ILE A 62 -0.72 2.50 0.81
CA ILE A 62 -0.76 3.17 -0.50
C ILE A 62 -2.13 3.05 -1.15
N HIS A 63 -2.82 1.92 -0.97
CA HIS A 63 -4.14 1.66 -1.52
C HIS A 63 -5.19 2.62 -0.95
N GLU A 64 -5.27 2.67 0.37
CA GLU A 64 -6.33 3.40 1.05
C GLU A 64 -6.05 4.90 1.11
N ALA A 65 -4.81 5.25 1.48
CA ALA A 65 -4.49 6.64 1.78
C ALA A 65 -4.28 7.48 0.50
N ILE A 66 -4.04 6.83 -0.65
CA ILE A 66 -3.74 7.49 -1.92
C ILE A 66 -4.61 6.94 -3.05
N GLY A 67 -4.63 5.64 -3.25
CA GLY A 67 -5.28 4.99 -4.39
C GLY A 67 -6.73 5.43 -4.60
N HIS A 68 -7.60 5.24 -3.61
CA HIS A 68 -9.01 5.67 -3.69
C HIS A 68 -9.20 7.18 -3.88
N SER A 69 -8.28 7.97 -3.33
CA SER A 69 -8.29 9.44 -3.45
C SER A 69 -7.93 9.93 -4.86
N LEU A 70 -7.34 9.05 -5.69
CA LEU A 70 -6.98 9.33 -7.07
C LEU A 70 -7.88 8.63 -8.10
N GLU A 71 -8.98 8.04 -7.65
CA GLU A 71 -10.09 7.63 -8.52
C GLU A 71 -10.94 8.88 -8.84
N ILE A 72 -11.16 9.17 -10.14
CA ILE A 72 -11.73 10.45 -10.57
C ILE A 72 -13.13 10.72 -10.01
N ASP A 73 -13.93 9.69 -9.77
CA ASP A 73 -15.27 9.82 -9.22
C ASP A 73 -15.24 10.33 -7.77
N SER A 74 -14.24 9.94 -6.97
CA SER A 74 -14.03 10.47 -5.62
C SER A 74 -13.76 11.98 -5.65
N ILE A 75 -12.99 12.43 -6.64
CA ILE A 75 -12.67 13.86 -6.83
C ILE A 75 -13.89 14.61 -7.34
N TYR A 76 -14.57 14.08 -8.35
CA TYR A 76 -15.75 14.70 -8.96
C TYR A 76 -16.90 14.87 -7.96
N ARG A 77 -17.09 13.89 -7.07
CA ARG A 77 -18.13 13.93 -6.02
C ARG A 77 -17.72 14.76 -4.80
N GLY A 78 -16.49 15.27 -4.76
CA GLY A 78 -15.96 16.01 -3.62
C GLY A 78 -15.68 15.16 -2.38
N THR A 79 -15.65 13.83 -2.52
CA THR A 79 -15.33 12.91 -1.41
C THR A 79 -13.83 12.69 -1.26
N SER A 80 -12.98 13.26 -2.13
CA SER A 80 -11.53 13.37 -1.92
C SER A 80 -11.03 14.75 -2.38
N PRO A 81 -11.26 15.82 -1.58
CA PRO A 81 -10.84 17.17 -1.93
C PRO A 81 -9.31 17.35 -1.94
N VAL A 82 -8.55 16.45 -1.29
CA VAL A 82 -7.11 16.65 -1.07
C VAL A 82 -6.30 16.74 -2.36
N TYR A 83 -6.71 16.00 -3.41
CA TYR A 83 -6.04 16.00 -4.70
C TYR A 83 -6.80 16.75 -5.80
N ALA A 84 -8.00 17.25 -5.52
CA ALA A 84 -8.81 17.95 -6.50
C ALA A 84 -8.08 19.15 -7.10
N GLY A 85 -7.99 19.20 -8.44
CA GLY A 85 -7.34 20.29 -9.18
C GLY A 85 -5.81 20.34 -9.08
N LYS A 86 -5.15 19.35 -8.46
CA LYS A 86 -3.71 19.39 -8.20
C LYS A 86 -2.83 18.78 -9.29
N ILE A 87 -3.37 18.47 -10.47
CA ILE A 87 -2.55 17.95 -11.57
C ILE A 87 -1.45 18.97 -11.89
N GLY A 88 -0.20 18.52 -11.90
CA GLY A 88 0.98 19.37 -12.08
C GLY A 88 1.54 19.97 -10.78
N GLU A 89 0.86 19.83 -9.65
CA GLU A 89 1.33 20.32 -8.36
C GLU A 89 2.12 19.26 -7.59
N LYS A 90 3.01 19.73 -6.71
CA LYS A 90 3.77 18.88 -5.79
C LYS A 90 2.88 18.44 -4.62
N VAL A 91 2.56 17.16 -4.58
CA VAL A 91 1.69 16.55 -3.55
C VAL A 91 2.46 15.64 -2.58
N ALA A 92 3.66 15.21 -2.96
CA ALA A 92 4.49 14.30 -2.19
C ALA A 92 5.98 14.70 -2.23
N SER A 93 6.83 13.98 -1.49
CA SER A 93 8.29 14.18 -1.56
C SER A 93 8.84 13.79 -2.94
N SER A 94 9.97 14.37 -3.34
CA SER A 94 10.48 14.20 -4.71
C SER A 94 11.00 12.79 -5.03
N SER A 95 11.20 11.95 -4.01
CA SER A 95 11.53 10.53 -4.18
C SER A 95 10.30 9.66 -4.49
N VAL A 96 9.09 10.18 -4.30
CA VAL A 96 7.84 9.42 -4.42
C VAL A 96 7.38 9.37 -5.88
N THR A 97 7.18 8.15 -6.36
CA THR A 97 6.47 7.89 -7.62
C THR A 97 5.45 6.78 -7.39
N VAL A 98 4.17 7.09 -7.53
CA VAL A 98 3.05 6.16 -7.32
C VAL A 98 2.45 5.79 -8.66
N ILE A 99 2.22 4.50 -8.86
CA ILE A 99 1.80 3.91 -10.13
C ILE A 99 0.62 2.99 -9.87
N ASP A 100 -0.38 3.00 -10.75
CA ASP A 100 -1.28 1.86 -10.93
C ASP A 100 -0.95 1.15 -12.23
N ASP A 101 -0.64 -0.15 -12.18
CA ASP A 101 -0.22 -0.92 -13.35
C ASP A 101 -0.93 -2.27 -13.44
N PRO A 102 -2.17 -2.31 -13.95
CA PRO A 102 -2.91 -3.55 -14.11
C PRO A 102 -2.33 -4.49 -15.18
N THR A 103 -1.24 -4.11 -15.85
CA THR A 103 -0.60 -4.90 -16.91
C THR A 103 0.39 -5.94 -16.37
N ILE A 104 0.72 -5.89 -15.07
CA ILE A 104 1.60 -6.85 -14.40
C ILE A 104 0.90 -8.21 -14.32
N LYS A 105 1.21 -9.08 -15.28
CA LYS A 105 0.58 -10.41 -15.42
C LYS A 105 0.71 -11.25 -14.16
N PHE A 106 -0.35 -12.01 -13.89
CA PHE A 106 -0.45 -13.00 -12.81
C PHE A 106 -0.56 -12.45 -11.39
N GLU A 107 -0.51 -11.14 -11.21
CA GLU A 107 -0.92 -10.50 -9.97
C GLU A 107 -2.45 -10.51 -9.82
N ARG A 108 -2.95 -10.50 -8.59
CA ARG A 108 -4.40 -10.55 -8.33
C ARG A 108 -5.15 -9.37 -8.94
N GLY A 109 -4.52 -8.19 -8.99
CA GLY A 109 -5.07 -6.99 -9.62
C GLY A 109 -4.98 -6.93 -11.15
N TRP A 110 -4.41 -7.95 -11.81
CA TRP A 110 -4.18 -7.96 -13.25
C TRP A 110 -5.48 -8.10 -14.06
N TYR A 111 -5.55 -7.39 -15.19
CA TYR A 111 -6.54 -7.60 -16.24
C TYR A 111 -6.03 -7.08 -17.59
N GLU A 112 -6.43 -7.71 -18.70
CA GLU A 112 -6.06 -7.24 -20.06
C GLU A 112 -6.99 -6.12 -20.55
N TYR A 113 -8.28 -6.21 -20.21
CA TYR A 113 -9.31 -5.22 -20.51
C TYR A 113 -10.12 -4.94 -19.24
N ASP A 114 -10.54 -3.69 -19.05
CA ASP A 114 -11.40 -3.33 -17.93
C ASP A 114 -12.86 -3.78 -18.16
N GLY A 115 -13.76 -3.44 -17.23
CA GLY A 115 -15.17 -3.79 -17.29
C GLY A 115 -15.98 -3.07 -18.38
N GLU A 116 -15.33 -2.18 -19.13
CA GLU A 116 -15.90 -1.38 -20.23
C GLU A 116 -15.30 -1.76 -21.59
N GLY A 117 -14.32 -2.68 -21.61
CA GLY A 117 -13.63 -3.14 -22.81
C GLY A 117 -12.44 -2.27 -23.23
N GLU A 118 -12.01 -1.31 -22.40
CA GLU A 118 -10.80 -0.54 -22.65
C GLU A 118 -9.57 -1.38 -22.26
N LYS A 119 -8.53 -1.36 -23.10
CA LYS A 119 -7.29 -2.08 -22.80
C LYS A 119 -6.61 -1.47 -21.57
N SER A 120 -6.20 -2.32 -20.62
CA SER A 120 -5.53 -1.86 -19.39
C SER A 120 -4.19 -1.20 -19.69
N LYS A 121 -3.85 -0.17 -18.91
CA LYS A 121 -2.63 0.62 -19.10
C LYS A 121 -2.01 0.95 -17.76
N LYS A 122 -0.68 0.97 -17.73
CA LYS A 122 0.07 1.60 -16.64
C LYS A 122 -0.23 3.10 -16.59
N VAL A 123 -0.65 3.57 -15.43
CA VAL A 123 -0.89 4.99 -15.14
C VAL A 123 0.09 5.43 -14.05
N ILE A 124 0.89 6.45 -14.35
CA ILE A 124 1.70 7.12 -13.34
C ILE A 124 0.79 8.15 -12.68
N LEU A 125 0.43 7.90 -11.42
CA LEU A 125 -0.45 8.75 -10.64
C LEU A 125 0.34 9.94 -10.07
N ILE A 126 1.47 9.66 -9.45
CA ILE A 126 2.40 10.66 -8.91
C ILE A 126 3.78 10.35 -9.47
N GLU A 127 4.49 11.35 -9.98
CA GLU A 127 5.85 11.23 -10.51
C GLU A 127 6.78 12.23 -9.83
N ASN A 128 7.82 11.74 -9.15
CA ASN A 128 8.78 12.56 -8.40
C ASN A 128 8.10 13.62 -7.52
N GLY A 129 7.05 13.21 -6.82
CA GLY A 129 6.26 14.05 -5.92
C GLY A 129 5.18 14.89 -6.59
N VAL A 130 5.10 14.93 -7.93
CA VAL A 130 4.12 15.73 -8.69
C VAL A 130 2.95 14.87 -9.11
N LEU A 131 1.72 15.33 -8.86
CA LEU A 131 0.52 14.63 -9.32
C LEU A 131 0.40 14.73 -10.84
N LYS A 132 0.22 13.59 -11.51
CA LYS A 132 0.25 13.50 -12.98
C LYS A 132 -1.11 13.15 -13.57
N ASP A 133 -1.84 12.24 -12.94
CA ASP A 133 -3.10 11.75 -13.46
C ASP A 133 -4.01 11.18 -12.37
N TYR A 134 -5.25 10.86 -12.76
CA TYR A 134 -6.22 10.10 -11.98
C TYR A 134 -6.57 8.79 -12.71
N LEU A 135 -7.28 7.90 -12.03
CA LEU A 135 -7.87 6.71 -12.65
C LEU A 135 -9.22 7.08 -13.24
N PHE A 136 -9.44 6.75 -14.51
CA PHE A 136 -10.64 7.10 -15.27
C PHE A 136 -11.33 5.85 -15.82
N ASP A 137 -12.65 5.84 -15.68
CA ASP A 137 -13.56 5.03 -16.50
C ASP A 137 -13.98 5.82 -17.75
N TYR A 138 -14.83 5.24 -18.58
CA TYR A 138 -15.37 5.87 -19.79
C TYR A 138 -16.27 7.07 -19.47
N TYR A 139 -17.12 6.97 -18.45
CA TYR A 139 -18.10 8.01 -18.10
C TYR A 139 -17.43 9.32 -17.66
N TYR A 140 -16.53 9.24 -16.69
CA TYR A 140 -15.81 10.42 -16.19
C TYR A 140 -14.78 10.89 -17.21
N ALA A 141 -14.13 10.01 -17.98
CA ALA A 141 -13.25 10.46 -19.04
C ALA A 141 -13.97 11.41 -20.02
N ASN A 142 -15.18 11.05 -20.45
CA ASN A 142 -16.00 11.90 -21.32
C ASN A 142 -16.37 13.22 -20.67
N LYS A 143 -16.74 13.23 -19.38
CA LYS A 143 -17.04 14.47 -18.64
C LYS A 143 -15.87 15.44 -18.61
N PHE A 144 -14.64 14.92 -18.58
CA PHE A 144 -13.42 15.71 -18.57
C PHE A 144 -12.81 15.88 -19.98
N GLY A 145 -13.55 15.54 -21.05
CA GLY A 145 -13.11 15.73 -22.44
C GLY A 145 -11.87 14.92 -22.82
N ARG A 146 -11.65 13.77 -22.17
CA ARG A 146 -10.49 12.89 -22.40
C ARG A 146 -10.89 11.44 -22.64
N LYS A 147 -9.92 10.57 -22.92
CA LYS A 147 -10.12 9.12 -23.04
C LYS A 147 -9.92 8.42 -21.70
N SER A 148 -10.61 7.29 -21.51
CA SER A 148 -10.38 6.37 -20.39
C SER A 148 -8.94 5.86 -20.41
N ASN A 149 -8.38 5.62 -19.23
CA ASN A 149 -7.08 4.98 -19.07
C ASN A 149 -7.20 3.51 -18.64
N GLY A 150 -8.37 2.90 -18.85
CA GLY A 150 -8.59 1.47 -18.66
C GLY A 150 -8.77 1.07 -17.21
N HIS A 151 -9.45 1.91 -16.40
CA HIS A 151 -9.70 1.66 -14.99
C HIS A 151 -11.20 1.61 -14.65
N GLY A 152 -12.08 1.45 -15.65
CA GLY A 152 -13.52 1.27 -15.45
C GLY A 152 -13.85 -0.17 -15.06
N ARG A 153 -13.79 -0.50 -13.77
CA ARG A 153 -13.99 -1.88 -13.28
C ARG A 153 -15.34 -2.05 -12.59
N ARG A 154 -15.87 -3.27 -12.67
CA ARG A 154 -17.12 -3.71 -12.04
C ARG A 154 -16.93 -5.08 -11.40
N GLU A 155 -17.68 -5.35 -10.34
CA GLU A 155 -17.67 -6.68 -9.70
C GLU A 155 -18.26 -7.76 -10.61
N SER A 156 -19.39 -7.46 -11.26
CA SER A 156 -20.10 -8.39 -12.15
C SER A 156 -21.06 -7.65 -13.09
N TYR A 157 -21.75 -8.40 -13.96
CA TYR A 157 -22.78 -7.89 -14.86
C TYR A 157 -23.94 -7.17 -14.12
N LYS A 158 -24.09 -7.37 -12.81
CA LYS A 158 -25.13 -6.75 -11.98
C LYS A 158 -24.81 -5.32 -11.53
N PHE A 159 -23.56 -4.89 -11.65
CA PHE A 159 -23.10 -3.60 -11.14
C PHE A 159 -22.54 -2.70 -12.24
N PRO A 160 -22.71 -1.37 -12.17
CA PRO A 160 -22.09 -0.45 -13.11
C PRO A 160 -20.56 -0.41 -12.92
N PRO A 161 -19.78 -0.17 -14.00
CA PRO A 161 -18.36 0.13 -13.88
C PRO A 161 -18.14 1.45 -13.12
N LEU A 162 -17.02 1.52 -12.42
CA LEU A 162 -16.54 2.69 -11.70
C LEU A 162 -15.02 2.83 -11.92
N PRO A 163 -14.42 4.02 -11.75
CA PRO A 163 -12.97 4.15 -11.70
C PRO A 163 -12.43 3.37 -10.50
N ARG A 164 -11.56 2.39 -10.77
CA ARG A 164 -11.00 1.45 -9.79
C ARG A 164 -9.54 1.12 -10.06
N MET A 165 -8.76 1.04 -8.99
CA MET A 165 -7.39 0.51 -9.01
C MET A 165 -7.28 -0.92 -9.58
N GLY A 166 -6.12 -1.25 -10.14
CA GLY A 166 -5.71 -2.62 -10.45
C GLY A 166 -4.58 -3.05 -9.53
N ILE A 167 -3.36 -2.56 -9.82
CA ILE A 167 -2.14 -2.90 -9.08
C ILE A 167 -1.44 -1.60 -8.69
N THR A 168 -1.69 -1.11 -7.47
CA THR A 168 -1.23 0.20 -7.03
C THR A 168 0.02 0.10 -6.17
N TYR A 169 1.11 0.75 -6.57
CA TYR A 169 2.35 0.66 -5.80
C TYR A 169 3.22 1.91 -5.81
N LEU A 170 4.03 2.03 -4.76
CA LEU A 170 5.15 2.96 -4.70
C LEU A 170 6.35 2.35 -5.44
N LYS A 171 6.91 3.09 -6.40
CA LYS A 171 8.09 2.65 -7.16
C LYS A 171 9.28 2.40 -6.21
N PRO A 172 9.96 1.25 -6.32
CA PRO A 172 11.18 0.97 -5.57
C PRO A 172 12.27 2.03 -5.77
N GLY A 173 12.97 2.35 -4.69
CA GLY A 173 14.15 3.19 -4.69
C GLY A 173 15.40 2.38 -5.02
N LYS A 174 16.53 2.80 -4.46
CA LYS A 174 17.86 2.18 -4.70
C LYS A 174 18.50 1.59 -3.45
N MET A 175 18.04 1.97 -2.27
CA MET A 175 18.65 1.55 -1.00
C MET A 175 18.27 0.11 -0.67
N GLU A 176 19.17 -0.63 -0.04
CA GLU A 176 18.81 -1.91 0.54
C GLU A 176 17.93 -1.70 1.79
N PRO A 177 16.99 -2.60 2.10
CA PRO A 177 16.07 -2.44 3.24
C PRO A 177 16.81 -2.28 4.57
N ASP A 178 17.90 -3.02 4.75
CA ASP A 178 18.72 -2.95 5.96
C ASP A 178 19.43 -1.59 6.09
N GLU A 179 19.78 -0.94 4.98
CA GLU A 179 20.31 0.43 5.00
C GLU A 179 19.23 1.41 5.48
N VAL A 180 17.99 1.25 5.00
CA VAL A 180 16.85 2.08 5.45
C VAL A 180 16.61 1.92 6.95
N ILE A 181 16.67 0.69 7.47
CA ILE A 181 16.53 0.40 8.91
C ILE A 181 17.70 1.00 9.70
N SER A 182 18.93 0.93 9.19
CA SER A 182 20.13 1.43 9.89
C SER A 182 20.10 2.94 10.17
N ILE A 183 19.33 3.71 9.37
CA ILE A 183 19.14 5.16 9.54
C ILE A 183 18.29 5.47 10.78
N LEU A 184 17.47 4.52 11.23
CA LEU A 184 16.54 4.71 12.34
C LEU A 184 17.29 4.82 13.67
N LYS A 185 17.54 6.07 14.10
CA LYS A 185 18.25 6.37 15.36
C LYS A 185 17.47 5.95 16.61
N LYS A 186 16.15 6.22 16.63
CA LYS A 186 15.25 5.84 17.71
C LYS A 186 13.82 5.86 17.15
N GLY A 187 13.13 4.72 17.16
CA GLY A 187 11.77 4.62 16.64
C GLY A 187 11.33 3.19 16.43
N ILE A 188 10.31 3.00 15.59
CA ILE A 188 9.66 1.70 15.39
C ILE A 188 9.92 1.16 13.98
N LEU A 189 10.23 -0.14 13.89
CA LEU A 189 10.18 -0.92 12.66
C LEU A 189 8.89 -1.73 12.68
N VAL A 190 8.05 -1.56 11.67
CA VAL A 190 6.80 -2.30 11.50
C VAL A 190 6.96 -3.30 10.36
N LYS A 191 6.91 -4.59 10.70
CA LYS A 191 7.06 -5.70 9.75
C LYS A 191 5.73 -6.24 9.23
N LYS A 192 4.65 -6.04 10.00
CA LYS A 192 3.31 -6.38 9.59
C LYS A 192 2.27 -5.47 10.25
N VAL A 193 1.31 -5.03 9.45
CA VAL A 193 0.08 -4.40 9.93
C VAL A 193 -1.07 -5.40 9.86
N GLY A 194 -2.00 -5.28 10.80
CA GLY A 194 -3.25 -6.03 10.83
C GLY A 194 -4.39 -5.22 10.20
N GLY A 195 -5.55 -5.23 10.86
CA GLY A 195 -6.69 -4.44 10.47
C GLY A 195 -6.44 -2.94 10.58
N GLY A 196 -7.27 -2.17 9.89
CA GLY A 196 -7.31 -0.72 10.04
C GLY A 196 -8.42 -0.07 9.24
N GLU A 197 -8.51 1.24 9.40
CA GLU A 197 -9.54 2.07 8.77
C GLU A 197 -8.90 3.31 8.18
N VAL A 198 -9.43 3.75 7.04
CA VAL A 198 -8.98 4.97 6.37
C VAL A 198 -10.19 5.83 6.03
N ASN A 199 -10.11 7.09 6.41
CA ASN A 199 -11.03 8.11 5.96
C ASN A 199 -10.51 8.67 4.63
N THR A 200 -11.14 8.25 3.53
CA THR A 200 -10.77 8.66 2.17
C THR A 200 -11.06 10.14 1.87
N VAL A 201 -11.83 10.83 2.72
CA VAL A 201 -12.14 12.27 2.57
C VAL A 201 -10.95 13.13 2.90
N ASN A 202 -10.31 12.88 4.05
CA ASN A 202 -9.20 13.70 4.50
C ASN A 202 -7.85 12.96 4.42
N GLY A 203 -7.85 11.64 4.24
CA GLY A 203 -6.68 10.79 4.16
C GLY A 203 -6.19 10.25 5.50
N ASP A 204 -6.95 10.45 6.58
CA ASP A 204 -6.58 9.93 7.91
C ASP A 204 -6.69 8.41 7.95
N PHE A 205 -5.77 7.76 8.62
CA PHE A 205 -5.79 6.32 8.79
C PHE A 205 -5.36 5.88 10.19
N VAL A 206 -5.79 4.67 10.53
CA VAL A 206 -5.43 3.95 11.73
C VAL A 206 -5.13 2.51 11.35
N PHE A 207 -3.91 2.01 11.61
CA PHE A 207 -3.53 0.61 11.36
C PHE A 207 -3.00 -0.05 12.63
N GLU A 208 -3.50 -1.23 12.95
CA GLU A 208 -2.95 -2.06 14.02
C GLU A 208 -1.60 -2.64 13.61
N VAL A 209 -0.60 -2.60 14.50
CA VAL A 209 0.70 -3.24 14.29
C VAL A 209 0.64 -4.67 14.79
N GLU A 210 0.62 -5.62 13.85
CA GLU A 210 0.68 -7.05 14.17
C GLU A 210 2.09 -7.52 14.50
N GLU A 211 3.12 -6.87 13.95
CA GLU A 211 4.52 -7.21 14.22
C GLU A 211 5.38 -5.96 14.14
N GLY A 212 5.83 -5.49 15.31
CA GLY A 212 6.65 -4.30 15.46
C GLY A 212 7.89 -4.55 16.32
N TYR A 213 8.92 -3.75 16.10
CA TYR A 213 10.16 -3.79 16.87
C TYR A 213 10.62 -2.37 17.20
N TRP A 214 11.12 -2.18 18.42
CA TRP A 214 11.83 -0.97 18.78
C TRP A 214 13.24 -1.00 18.19
N VAL A 215 13.68 0.12 17.62
CA VAL A 215 14.98 0.28 16.99
C VAL A 215 15.72 1.43 17.63
N GLU A 216 16.98 1.19 17.99
CA GLU A 216 17.88 2.20 18.55
C GLU A 216 19.25 2.10 17.89
N ASN A 217 19.76 3.25 17.45
CA ASN A 217 21.02 3.42 16.73
C ASN A 217 21.14 2.44 15.55
N GLY A 218 20.07 2.31 14.76
CA GLY A 218 20.01 1.44 13.59
C GLY A 218 19.96 -0.05 13.89
N LYS A 219 19.80 -0.45 15.16
CA LYS A 219 19.74 -1.85 15.60
C LYS A 219 18.37 -2.18 16.17
N ILE A 220 17.78 -3.26 15.66
CA ILE A 220 16.55 -3.86 16.21
C ILE A 220 16.86 -4.32 17.64
N LYS A 221 16.06 -3.85 18.61
CA LYS A 221 16.22 -4.15 20.04
C LYS A 221 15.24 -5.21 20.48
N ASN A 222 14.03 -4.79 20.83
CA ASN A 222 13.00 -5.66 21.39
C ASN A 222 11.76 -5.64 20.47
N PRO A 223 11.03 -6.76 20.35
CA PRO A 223 9.69 -6.72 19.80
C PRO A 223 8.79 -5.81 20.66
N VAL A 224 7.77 -5.22 20.06
CA VAL A 224 6.76 -4.42 20.77
C VAL A 224 5.36 -4.85 20.36
N LYS A 225 4.40 -4.81 21.29
CA LYS A 225 2.99 -5.16 21.07
C LYS A 225 2.03 -4.03 21.40
N GLY A 226 0.78 -4.16 20.94
CA GLY A 226 -0.30 -3.22 21.26
C GLY A 226 -0.03 -1.81 20.73
N ALA A 227 0.53 -1.71 19.52
CA ALA A 227 0.80 -0.45 18.86
C ALA A 227 -0.22 -0.23 17.74
N THR A 228 -0.66 1.02 17.60
CA THR A 228 -1.45 1.47 16.45
C THR A 228 -0.72 2.60 15.75
N LEU A 229 -0.62 2.55 14.42
CA LEU A 229 -0.12 3.65 13.61
C LEU A 229 -1.27 4.58 13.25
N ILE A 230 -1.12 5.86 13.56
CA ILE A 230 -2.11 6.90 13.23
C ILE A 230 -1.41 7.95 12.38
N GLY A 231 -2.03 8.31 11.26
CA GLY A 231 -1.45 9.30 10.36
C GLY A 231 -2.41 9.78 9.28
N ASN A 232 -1.86 10.55 8.36
CA ASN A 232 -2.56 11.06 7.19
C ASN A 232 -1.76 10.71 5.92
N GLY A 233 -2.40 10.08 4.93
CA GLY A 233 -1.76 9.58 3.71
C GLY A 233 -0.94 10.63 2.95
N PRO A 234 -1.57 11.72 2.49
CA PRO A 234 -0.89 12.85 1.87
C PRO A 234 0.31 13.36 2.68
N ASP A 235 0.17 13.49 3.99
CA ASP A 235 1.26 13.95 4.86
C ASP A 235 2.40 12.93 4.97
N ILE A 236 2.08 11.64 5.00
CA ILE A 236 3.11 10.60 4.99
C ILE A 236 3.89 10.62 3.70
N LEU A 237 3.24 10.76 2.54
CA LEU A 237 3.94 10.88 1.26
C LEU A 237 4.92 12.07 1.23
N ARG A 238 4.62 13.17 1.94
CA ARG A 238 5.54 14.30 2.09
C ARG A 238 6.70 14.01 3.04
N LYS A 239 6.49 13.14 4.03
CA LYS A 239 7.46 12.71 5.04
C LYS A 239 8.31 11.49 4.62
N LEU A 240 8.09 10.92 3.44
CA LEU A 240 8.90 9.84 2.90
C LEU A 240 10.29 10.35 2.52
N LYS A 241 11.31 9.93 3.28
CA LYS A 241 12.72 10.29 3.02
C LYS A 241 13.48 9.21 2.25
N TYR A 242 13.38 7.97 2.72
CA TYR A 242 14.15 6.86 2.19
C TYR A 242 13.22 5.75 1.72
N ILE A 243 13.54 5.20 0.55
CA ILE A 243 12.74 4.19 -0.14
C ILE A 243 13.69 3.06 -0.52
N GLY A 244 13.42 1.88 0.00
CA GLY A 244 14.13 0.64 -0.27
C GLY A 244 13.91 0.14 -1.70
N ASN A 245 14.68 -0.86 -2.08
CA ASN A 245 14.61 -1.50 -3.40
C ASN A 245 13.86 -2.84 -3.38
N ASP A 246 13.37 -3.26 -2.22
CA ASP A 246 12.64 -4.51 -1.98
C ASP A 246 11.18 -4.37 -2.38
N PHE A 247 10.84 -4.83 -3.57
CA PHE A 247 9.46 -4.76 -4.04
C PHE A 247 8.63 -5.95 -3.55
N TYR A 248 7.49 -5.66 -2.92
CA TYR A 248 6.49 -6.62 -2.49
C TYR A 248 5.09 -6.08 -2.82
N LEU A 249 4.24 -6.92 -3.38
CA LEU A 249 2.83 -6.64 -3.65
C LEU A 249 2.01 -7.56 -2.77
N ASP A 250 1.06 -7.02 -2.03
CA ASP A 250 0.04 -7.79 -1.32
C ASP A 250 -1.21 -7.93 -2.19
N SER A 251 -1.92 -9.04 -2.04
CA SER A 251 -3.11 -9.37 -2.83
C SER A 251 -4.37 -9.19 -1.98
N GLY A 252 -5.35 -8.44 -2.49
CA GLY A 252 -6.56 -8.12 -1.73
C GLY A 252 -7.84 -8.07 -2.58
N THR A 253 -8.95 -7.78 -1.90
CA THR A 253 -10.21 -7.41 -2.54
C THR A 253 -10.57 -6.01 -2.06
N CYS A 254 -10.65 -5.07 -2.99
CA CYS A 254 -10.99 -3.69 -2.70
C CYS A 254 -12.51 -3.51 -2.76
N GLY A 255 -13.10 -2.91 -1.74
CA GLY A 255 -14.53 -2.60 -1.67
C GLY A 255 -14.80 -1.12 -1.97
N LYS A 256 -15.74 -0.82 -2.89
CA LYS A 256 -16.22 0.56 -3.14
C LYS A 256 -17.65 0.53 -3.64
N MET A 257 -18.53 1.35 -3.04
CA MET A 257 -19.96 1.42 -3.39
C MET A 257 -20.61 0.03 -3.48
N SER A 258 -20.37 -0.80 -2.46
CA SER A 258 -20.85 -2.19 -2.35
C SER A 258 -20.35 -3.13 -3.45
N GLN A 259 -19.26 -2.80 -4.14
CA GLN A 259 -18.59 -3.66 -5.13
C GLN A 259 -17.19 -4.07 -4.68
N GLY A 260 -16.93 -5.37 -4.67
CA GLY A 260 -15.61 -5.98 -4.51
C GLY A 260 -14.91 -6.22 -5.85
N VAL A 261 -13.68 -5.74 -6.02
CA VAL A 261 -12.82 -6.10 -7.17
C VAL A 261 -11.46 -6.59 -6.68
N PRO A 262 -10.83 -7.57 -7.37
CA PRO A 262 -9.52 -8.05 -6.98
C PRO A 262 -8.46 -6.99 -7.30
N VAL A 263 -7.56 -6.74 -6.34
CA VAL A 263 -6.48 -5.75 -6.46
C VAL A 263 -5.18 -6.33 -5.92
N SER A 264 -4.06 -5.72 -6.31
CA SER A 264 -2.80 -5.85 -5.59
C SER A 264 -2.31 -4.46 -5.15
N SER A 265 -1.64 -4.35 -4.02
CA SER A 265 -1.04 -3.10 -3.59
C SER A 265 0.30 -3.30 -2.91
N GLY A 266 1.22 -2.34 -3.02
CA GLY A 266 2.54 -2.54 -2.47
C GLY A 266 3.37 -1.30 -2.28
N ILE A 267 4.28 -1.38 -1.33
CA ILE A 267 5.35 -0.43 -1.17
C ILE A 267 6.66 -1.20 -0.94
N PRO A 268 7.82 -0.63 -1.27
CA PRO A 268 9.07 -1.11 -0.72
C PRO A 268 9.17 -0.76 0.76
N THR A 269 10.25 -1.20 1.42
CA THR A 269 10.58 -0.72 2.75
C THR A 269 10.76 0.81 2.71
N ILE A 270 10.02 1.54 3.54
CA ILE A 270 10.03 3.00 3.56
C ILE A 270 10.41 3.54 4.93
N TYR A 271 11.07 4.70 4.95
CA TYR A 271 11.30 5.50 6.14
C TYR A 271 10.35 6.71 6.18
N ILE A 272 9.58 6.80 7.25
CA ILE A 272 8.66 7.89 7.57
C ILE A 272 9.26 8.70 8.71
N ASP A 273 9.47 9.99 8.51
CA ASP A 273 10.11 10.88 9.49
C ASP A 273 9.43 10.92 10.86
N SER A 274 8.10 10.92 10.87
CA SER A 274 7.31 10.99 12.09
C SER A 274 5.91 10.49 11.82
N ILE A 275 5.48 9.51 12.60
CA ILE A 275 4.12 8.99 12.68
C ILE A 275 3.71 8.85 14.14
N THR A 276 2.42 8.97 14.41
CA THR A 276 1.88 8.76 15.75
C THR A 276 1.80 7.25 16.02
N VAL A 277 2.41 6.82 17.11
CA VAL A 277 2.33 5.46 17.65
C VAL A 277 1.44 5.50 18.89
N GLY A 278 0.29 4.84 18.79
CA GLY A 278 -0.65 4.62 19.89
C GLY A 278 -0.25 3.38 20.68
N GLY A 279 0.72 3.53 21.58
CA GLY A 279 1.11 2.53 22.56
C GLY A 279 0.59 2.82 23.97
N SER A 280 1.02 2.05 24.96
CA SER A 280 0.67 2.25 26.39
C SER A 280 1.87 2.49 27.30
N GLU A 281 3.10 2.32 26.80
CA GLU A 281 4.31 2.61 27.55
C GLU A 281 4.70 4.10 27.40
N ARG A 282 5.07 4.75 28.51
CA ARG A 282 5.60 6.13 28.49
C ARG A 282 7.12 6.05 28.56
N ILE A 283 7.82 6.58 27.55
CA ILE A 283 9.28 6.70 27.48
C ILE A 283 9.71 8.14 27.81
#